data_AF-A0A923T6Q2-F1
#
_entry.id   AF-A0A923T6Q2-F1
#
_cell.length_a   1.000
_cell.length_b   1.000
_cell.length_c   1.000
_cell.angle_alpha   90.00
_cell.angle_beta   90.00
_cell.angle_gamma   90.00
#
_symmetry.space_group_name_H-M   'P 1'
#
loop_
_entity.id
_entity.type
_entity.pdbx_description
1 polymer ?
#
loop_
_entity_poly.entity_id
_entity_poly.type
_entity_poly.pdbx_seq_one_letter_code
_entity_poly.pdbx_strand_id
1 'polypeptide(L)'
;MNIFQKIARRIIKMSFDTAVSTIEYFSKMDKYYQQVDELRKLKNGTLGKEIAICLDNHKLNLVPNYESHDLKHVLLGYKMTAEDEIRMQAFMIGNGNFSIPSFTILFFGALLLPDLWSTFYSDFKTGRQTIPISNWTINDFANRPISELRIELTQPTQQKINLIDMKRLTQFAAMATFLAGVFGMLFCLPFLFSSNMADLVGAGFPFVAGAILVVGGLLTLSNLTKEINNNQRAAMQLKS
;
A
#
# COMPACT_ATOMS: atom_id res chain seq x y z
N MET A 1 2.44 -3.13 25.80
CA MET A 1 3.02 -2.25 24.78
C MET A 1 4.28 -1.59 25.34
N ASN A 2 5.43 -1.84 24.72
CA ASN A 2 6.72 -1.32 25.18
C ASN A 2 6.90 0.18 24.80
N ILE A 3 7.98 0.80 25.29
CA ILE A 3 8.24 2.24 25.06
C ILE A 3 8.45 2.54 23.56
N PHE A 4 9.16 1.67 22.85
CA PHE A 4 9.42 1.81 21.41
C PHE A 4 8.13 1.77 20.58
N GLN A 5 7.20 0.87 20.91
CA GLN A 5 5.89 0.76 20.29
C GLN A 5 5.04 2.02 20.51
N LYS A 6 5.10 2.62 21.70
CA LYS A 6 4.42 3.89 21.98
C LYS A 6 5.01 5.04 21.14
N ILE A 7 6.34 5.10 21.04
CA ILE A 7 7.04 6.11 20.23
C ILE A 7 6.69 5.94 18.76
N ALA A 8 6.78 4.73 18.22
CA ALA A 8 6.44 4.42 16.83
C ALA A 8 5.01 4.86 16.48
N ARG A 9 4.02 4.49 17.30
CA ARG A 9 2.61 4.90 17.12
C ARG A 9 2.43 6.42 17.19
N ARG A 10 3.17 7.10 18.06
CA ARG A 10 3.14 8.57 18.14
C ARG A 10 3.74 9.23 16.90
N ILE A 11 4.84 8.70 16.38
CA ILE A 11 5.46 9.17 15.13
C ILE A 11 4.46 9.01 13.99
N ILE A 12 3.90 7.81 13.83
CA ILE A 12 2.94 7.52 12.76
C ILE A 12 1.72 8.44 12.84
N LYS A 13 1.13 8.59 14.04
CA LYS A 13 0.00 9.49 14.23
C LYS A 13 0.34 10.92 13.81
N MET A 14 1.48 11.44 14.28
CA MET A 14 1.92 12.79 13.91
C MET A 14 2.12 12.92 12.40
N SER A 15 2.69 11.91 11.75
CA SER A 15 2.89 11.90 10.29
C SER A 15 1.57 11.99 9.53
N PHE A 16 0.55 11.21 9.91
CA PHE A 16 -0.77 11.27 9.28
C PHE A 16 -1.48 12.60 9.54
N ASP A 17 -1.54 13.03 10.80
CA ASP A 17 -2.20 14.29 11.18
C ASP A 17 -1.57 15.47 10.42
N THR A 18 -0.24 15.48 10.30
CA THR A 18 0.51 16.50 9.56
C THR A 18 0.23 16.43 8.05
N ALA A 19 0.17 15.23 7.47
CA ALA A 19 -0.12 15.05 6.04
C ALA A 19 -1.52 15.55 5.69
N VAL A 20 -2.54 15.17 6.47
CA VAL A 20 -3.92 15.61 6.29
C VAL A 20 -4.03 17.12 6.44
N SER A 21 -3.50 17.69 7.52
CA SER A 21 -3.53 19.14 7.75
C SER A 21 -2.84 19.93 6.64
N THR A 22 -1.75 19.40 6.09
CA THR A 22 -1.06 20.01 4.95
C THR A 22 -1.95 20.01 3.71
N ILE A 23 -2.60 18.88 3.38
CA ILE A 23 -3.50 18.79 2.23
C ILE A 23 -4.66 19.76 2.38
N GLU A 24 -5.29 19.82 3.56
CA GLU A 24 -6.40 20.73 3.84
C GLU A 24 -5.97 22.20 3.69
N TYR A 25 -4.81 22.57 4.23
CA TYR A 25 -4.29 23.94 4.16
C TYR A 25 -4.08 24.42 2.72
N PHE A 26 -3.60 23.54 1.84
CA PHE A 26 -3.34 23.87 0.44
C PHE A 26 -4.56 23.70 -0.47
N SER A 27 -5.72 23.30 0.07
CA SER A 27 -6.91 22.97 -0.71
C SER A 27 -8.05 23.95 -0.48
N LYS A 28 -8.89 24.12 -1.52
CA LYS A 28 -10.15 24.87 -1.39
C LYS A 28 -11.23 23.97 -0.78
N MET A 29 -11.50 24.15 0.51
CA MET A 29 -12.37 23.25 1.28
C MET A 29 -13.88 23.43 1.04
N ASP A 30 -14.32 24.55 0.47
CA ASP A 30 -15.75 24.90 0.32
C ASP A 30 -16.57 23.81 -0.38
N LYS A 31 -16.02 23.24 -1.46
CA LYS A 31 -16.65 22.14 -2.22
C LYS A 31 -16.86 20.90 -1.34
N TYR A 32 -15.89 20.57 -0.50
CA TYR A 32 -15.91 19.38 0.35
C TYR A 32 -16.88 19.55 1.51
N TYR A 33 -16.99 20.75 2.08
CA TYR A 33 -18.01 21.06 3.08
C TYR A 33 -19.42 20.89 2.49
N GLN A 34 -19.67 21.47 1.31
CA GLN A 34 -20.95 21.30 0.61
C GLN A 34 -21.25 19.83 0.32
N GLN A 35 -20.24 19.06 -0.10
CA GLN A 35 -20.41 17.64 -0.36
C GLN A 35 -20.82 16.88 0.90
N VAL A 36 -20.18 17.14 2.06
CA VAL A 36 -20.59 16.53 3.34
C VAL A 36 -22.00 16.96 3.73
N ASP A 37 -22.37 18.22 3.51
CA ASP A 37 -23.74 18.71 3.77
C ASP A 37 -24.79 17.96 2.94
N GLU A 38 -24.50 17.65 1.68
CA GLU A 38 -25.38 16.81 0.85
C GLU A 38 -25.46 15.38 1.38
N LEU A 39 -24.33 14.80 1.82
CA LEU A 39 -24.32 13.46 2.44
C LEU A 39 -25.13 13.41 3.74
N ARG A 40 -25.15 14.49 4.54
CA ARG A 40 -25.96 14.59 5.77
C ARG A 40 -27.46 14.54 5.48
N LYS A 41 -27.92 14.96 4.30
CA LYS A 41 -29.34 14.96 3.93
C LYS A 41 -29.85 13.58 3.51
N LEU A 42 -28.95 12.62 3.28
CA LEU A 42 -29.32 11.27 2.85
C LEU A 42 -30.02 10.49 3.97
N LYS A 43 -30.77 9.46 3.57
CA LYS A 43 -31.53 8.61 4.48
C LYS A 43 -30.59 7.80 5.39
N ASN A 44 -30.98 7.61 6.66
CA ASN A 44 -30.24 6.75 7.59
C ASN A 44 -30.04 5.34 7.03
N GLY A 45 -28.85 4.78 7.22
CA GLY A 45 -28.46 3.47 6.69
C GLY A 45 -27.94 3.49 5.25
N THR A 46 -27.92 4.62 4.55
CA THR A 46 -27.18 4.75 3.28
C THR A 46 -25.70 5.01 3.54
N LEU A 47 -24.83 4.58 2.62
CA LEU A 47 -23.38 4.78 2.75
C LEU A 47 -23.02 6.25 2.98
N GLY A 48 -23.62 7.16 2.23
CA GLY A 48 -23.32 8.59 2.34
C GLY A 48 -23.70 9.18 3.70
N LYS A 49 -24.86 8.79 4.24
CA LYS A 49 -25.28 9.23 5.58
C LYS A 49 -24.33 8.72 6.67
N GLU A 50 -23.88 7.47 6.55
CA GLU A 50 -22.89 6.89 7.47
C GLU A 50 -21.51 7.54 7.34
N ILE A 51 -21.10 7.97 6.14
CA ILE A 51 -19.88 8.77 5.93
C ILE A 51 -19.97 10.08 6.70
N ALA A 52 -21.06 10.84 6.53
CA ALA A 52 -21.24 12.10 7.24
C ALA A 52 -21.23 11.91 8.76
N ILE A 53 -21.92 10.88 9.28
CA ILE A 53 -21.93 10.55 10.72
C ILE A 53 -20.52 10.19 11.21
N CYS A 54 -19.76 9.42 10.44
CA CYS A 54 -18.39 9.05 10.79
C CYS A 54 -17.49 10.30 10.90
N LEU A 55 -17.56 11.19 9.92
CA LEU A 55 -16.80 12.44 9.90
C LEU A 55 -17.17 13.35 11.08
N ASP A 56 -18.47 13.54 11.33
CA ASP A 56 -18.98 14.37 12.43
C ASP A 56 -18.53 13.85 13.80
N ASN A 57 -18.60 12.53 14.01
CA ASN A 57 -18.19 11.88 15.26
C ASN A 57 -16.68 12.03 15.55
N HIS A 58 -15.85 12.07 14.50
CA HIS A 58 -14.40 12.24 14.63
C HIS A 58 -13.95 13.70 14.48
N LYS A 59 -14.88 14.64 14.22
CA LYS A 59 -14.60 16.05 13.91
C LYS A 59 -13.61 16.20 12.75
N LEU A 60 -13.78 15.37 11.72
CA LEU A 60 -12.97 15.34 10.52
C LEU A 60 -13.75 15.89 9.32
N ASN A 61 -13.02 16.30 8.29
CA ASN A 61 -13.58 16.68 7.00
C ASN A 61 -13.21 15.64 5.95
N LEU A 62 -13.88 15.68 4.79
CA LEU A 62 -13.41 14.94 3.62
C LEU A 62 -12.05 15.47 3.20
N VAL A 63 -11.11 14.56 2.97
CA VAL A 63 -9.77 14.91 2.52
C VAL A 63 -9.79 15.20 1.01
N PRO A 64 -9.33 16.38 0.56
CA PRO A 64 -9.33 16.77 -0.84
C PRO A 64 -8.62 15.78 -1.77
N ASN A 65 -9.30 15.31 -2.82
CA ASN A 65 -8.87 14.26 -3.76
C ASN A 65 -8.71 12.85 -3.15
N TYR A 66 -9.12 12.65 -1.90
CA TYR A 66 -9.12 11.37 -1.19
C TYR A 66 -10.52 11.01 -0.67
N GLU A 67 -11.58 11.60 -1.20
CA GLU A 67 -12.95 11.36 -0.75
C GLU A 67 -13.35 9.89 -0.97
N SER A 68 -12.89 9.32 -2.09
CA SER A 68 -13.11 7.90 -2.41
C SER A 68 -12.27 6.95 -1.55
N HIS A 69 -11.33 7.48 -0.77
CA HIS A 69 -10.62 6.74 0.26
C HIS A 69 -11.37 6.83 1.60
N ASP A 70 -11.88 8.00 1.98
CA ASP A 70 -12.67 8.18 3.21
C ASP A 70 -13.92 7.28 3.25
N LEU A 71 -14.55 7.01 2.10
CA LEU A 71 -15.69 6.08 2.03
C LEU A 71 -15.32 4.65 2.45
N LYS A 72 -14.07 4.23 2.22
CA LYS A 72 -13.60 2.86 2.46
C LYS A 72 -13.48 2.57 3.94
N HIS A 73 -13.13 3.56 4.76
CA HIS A 73 -13.18 3.44 6.22
C HIS A 73 -14.55 3.00 6.71
N VAL A 74 -15.60 3.67 6.22
CA VAL A 74 -16.98 3.42 6.64
C VAL A 74 -17.51 2.12 6.07
N LEU A 75 -17.26 1.87 4.78
CA LEU A 75 -17.70 0.66 4.10
C LEU A 75 -17.08 -0.60 4.73
N LEU A 76 -15.76 -0.60 4.93
CA LEU A 76 -14.98 -1.74 5.42
C LEU A 76 -14.92 -1.83 6.95
N GLY A 77 -15.25 -0.76 7.66
CA GLY A 77 -15.22 -0.70 9.12
C GLY A 77 -13.84 -0.44 9.73
N TYR A 78 -12.89 0.13 8.98
CA TYR A 78 -11.61 0.61 9.52
C TYR A 78 -11.81 1.98 10.16
N LYS A 79 -11.32 2.18 11.39
CA LYS A 79 -11.46 3.46 12.10
C LYS A 79 -10.53 4.52 11.50
N MET A 80 -10.83 5.78 11.75
CA MET A 80 -9.98 6.93 11.41
C MET A 80 -8.80 7.07 12.39
N THR A 81 -8.01 6.00 12.54
CA THR A 81 -6.80 5.98 13.40
C THR A 81 -5.59 5.63 12.55
N ALA A 82 -4.42 6.11 12.94
CA ALA A 82 -3.16 5.81 12.26
C ALA A 82 -2.88 4.31 12.04
N GLU A 83 -3.26 3.44 12.99
CA GLU A 83 -3.09 2.00 12.85
C GLU A 83 -4.08 1.42 11.84
N ASP A 84 -5.36 1.78 11.94
CA ASP A 84 -6.38 1.32 11.01
C ASP A 84 -6.21 1.89 9.60
N GLU A 85 -5.58 3.05 9.45
CA GLU A 85 -5.16 3.60 8.16
C GLU A 85 -4.18 2.65 7.47
N ILE A 86 -3.11 2.24 8.17
CA ILE A 86 -2.13 1.28 7.63
C ILE A 86 -2.79 -0.07 7.33
N ARG A 87 -3.65 -0.55 8.21
CA ARG A 87 -4.40 -1.80 8.02
C ARG A 87 -5.31 -1.73 6.79
N MET A 88 -6.01 -0.62 6.60
CA MET A 88 -6.82 -0.40 5.41
C MET A 88 -5.95 -0.36 4.16
N GLN A 89 -4.76 0.25 4.20
CA GLN A 89 -3.85 0.19 3.05
C GLN A 89 -3.37 -1.23 2.75
N ALA A 90 -3.12 -2.06 3.78
CA ALA A 90 -2.83 -3.48 3.60
C ALA A 90 -3.99 -4.21 2.89
N PHE A 91 -5.22 -3.97 3.33
CA PHE A 91 -6.43 -4.47 2.67
C PHE A 91 -6.52 -4.00 1.22
N MET A 92 -6.32 -2.71 0.96
CA MET A 92 -6.47 -2.11 -0.37
C MET A 92 -5.44 -2.65 -1.36
N ILE A 93 -4.19 -2.84 -0.94
CA ILE A 93 -3.16 -3.49 -1.78
C ILE A 93 -3.57 -4.93 -2.06
N GLY A 94 -4.10 -5.65 -1.06
CA GLY A 94 -4.68 -6.97 -1.25
C GLY A 94 -5.83 -6.97 -2.25
N ASN A 95 -6.66 -5.94 -2.23
CA ASN A 95 -7.80 -5.78 -3.11
C ASN A 95 -7.44 -5.36 -4.55
N GLY A 96 -6.15 -5.12 -4.84
CA GLY A 96 -5.66 -4.76 -6.17
C GLY A 96 -5.43 -3.25 -6.38
N ASN A 97 -5.54 -2.43 -5.33
CA ASN A 97 -5.22 -1.01 -5.40
C ASN A 97 -3.73 -0.76 -5.24
N PHE A 98 -3.02 -0.69 -6.37
CA PHE A 98 -1.57 -0.49 -6.43
C PHE A 98 -1.16 0.98 -6.53
N SER A 99 -1.77 1.86 -5.73
CA SER A 99 -1.40 3.28 -5.70
C SER A 99 -0.13 3.51 -4.88
N ILE A 100 0.67 4.51 -5.30
CA ILE A 100 1.91 4.91 -4.59
C ILE A 100 1.63 5.20 -3.10
N PRO A 101 0.57 5.98 -2.73
CA PRO A 101 0.27 6.24 -1.32
C PRO A 101 0.03 4.96 -0.51
N SER A 102 -0.70 3.99 -1.07
CA SER A 102 -1.01 2.72 -0.38
C SER A 102 0.27 1.98 -0.03
N PHE A 103 1.19 1.84 -1.00
CA PHE A 103 2.47 1.18 -0.78
C PHE A 103 3.37 1.93 0.21
N THR A 104 3.44 3.26 0.11
CA THR A 104 4.25 4.07 1.02
C THR A 104 3.76 3.95 2.46
N ILE A 105 2.45 4.05 2.69
CA ILE A 105 1.86 3.93 4.02
C ILE A 105 2.07 2.52 4.58
N LEU A 106 1.82 1.47 3.79
CA LEU A 106 2.03 0.10 4.25
C LEU A 106 3.51 -0.17 4.56
N PHE A 107 4.43 0.30 3.71
CA PHE A 107 5.87 0.16 3.95
C PHE A 107 6.30 0.86 5.25
N PHE A 108 5.83 2.08 5.45
CA PHE A 108 6.10 2.84 6.68
C PHE A 108 5.55 2.12 7.92
N GLY A 109 4.33 1.59 7.83
CA GLY A 109 3.73 0.78 8.88
C GLY A 109 4.47 -0.54 9.14
N ALA A 110 4.93 -1.22 8.10
CA ALA A 110 5.70 -2.45 8.23
C ALA A 110 7.04 -2.19 8.93
N LEU A 111 7.70 -1.05 8.67
CA LEU A 111 8.95 -0.69 9.32
C LEU A 111 8.77 -0.36 10.82
N LEU A 112 7.69 0.36 11.16
CA LEU A 112 7.50 0.92 12.50
C LEU A 112 6.63 0.07 13.43
N LEU A 113 5.78 -0.82 12.89
CA LEU A 113 4.82 -1.64 13.64
C LEU A 113 5.00 -3.14 13.36
N PRO A 114 6.14 -3.74 13.74
CA PRO A 114 6.37 -5.18 13.59
C PRO A 114 5.38 -6.04 14.38
N ASP A 115 4.80 -5.49 15.47
CA ASP A 115 3.77 -6.16 16.26
C ASP A 115 2.45 -6.35 15.52
N LEU A 116 2.19 -5.60 14.44
CA LEU A 116 0.96 -5.70 13.66
C LEU A 116 1.12 -6.43 12.33
N TRP A 117 2.28 -7.01 12.02
CA TRP A 117 2.50 -7.69 10.74
C TRP A 117 1.50 -8.80 10.44
N SER A 118 1.17 -9.62 11.45
CA SER A 118 0.15 -10.66 11.30
C SER A 118 -1.22 -10.05 10.97
N THR A 119 -1.55 -8.91 11.55
CA THR A 119 -2.78 -8.17 11.29
C THR A 119 -2.79 -7.60 9.87
N PHE A 120 -1.71 -6.93 9.45
CA PHE A 120 -1.56 -6.42 8.07
C PHE A 120 -1.67 -7.54 7.04
N TYR A 121 -1.04 -8.68 7.29
CA TYR A 121 -1.14 -9.83 6.40
C TYR A 121 -2.56 -10.41 6.35
N SER A 122 -3.25 -10.45 7.48
CA SER A 122 -4.66 -10.85 7.54
C SER A 122 -5.54 -9.89 6.73
N ASP A 123 -5.39 -8.58 6.93
CA ASP A 123 -6.13 -7.54 6.21
C ASP A 123 -5.86 -7.63 4.69
N PHE A 124 -4.61 -7.82 4.28
CA PHE A 124 -4.22 -8.08 2.88
C PHE A 124 -4.90 -9.32 2.30
N LYS A 125 -4.96 -10.43 3.06
CA LYS A 125 -5.62 -11.67 2.63
C LYS A 125 -7.12 -11.45 2.46
N THR A 126 -7.76 -10.73 3.38
CA THR A 126 -9.18 -10.36 3.27
C THR A 126 -9.42 -9.50 2.03
N GLY A 127 -8.54 -8.52 1.77
CA GLY A 127 -8.59 -7.68 0.57
C GLY A 127 -8.59 -8.49 -0.72
N ARG A 128 -7.71 -9.52 -0.80
CA ARG A 128 -7.63 -10.42 -1.97
C ARG A 128 -8.89 -11.25 -2.23
N GLN A 129 -9.68 -11.49 -1.19
CA GLN A 129 -10.91 -12.28 -1.27
C GLN A 129 -12.15 -11.43 -1.54
N THR A 130 -12.01 -10.09 -1.47
CA THR A 130 -13.09 -9.13 -1.66
C THR A 130 -13.15 -8.68 -3.12
N ILE A 131 -14.34 -8.31 -3.62
CA ILE A 131 -14.48 -7.72 -4.95
C ILE A 131 -13.61 -6.45 -5.08
N PRO A 132 -13.07 -6.13 -6.27
CA PRO A 132 -12.31 -4.91 -6.46
C PRO A 132 -13.16 -3.66 -6.17
N ILE A 133 -12.75 -2.87 -5.18
CA ILE A 133 -13.42 -1.64 -4.75
C ILE A 133 -12.52 -0.39 -4.88
N SER A 134 -11.38 -0.51 -5.57
CA SER A 134 -10.46 0.61 -5.78
C SER A 134 -11.14 1.80 -6.45
N ASN A 135 -12.05 1.53 -7.39
CA ASN A 135 -12.70 2.50 -8.27
C ASN A 135 -14.07 2.97 -7.73
N TRP A 136 -14.49 2.50 -6.56
CA TRP A 136 -15.76 2.94 -5.98
C TRP A 136 -15.64 4.38 -5.52
N THR A 137 -16.63 5.21 -5.85
CA THR A 137 -16.67 6.62 -5.49
C THR A 137 -17.87 6.95 -4.62
N ILE A 138 -17.81 8.05 -3.87
CA ILE A 138 -18.95 8.52 -3.08
C ILE A 138 -20.16 8.78 -3.98
N ASN A 139 -19.96 9.40 -5.15
CA ASN A 139 -21.07 9.81 -6.03
C ASN A 139 -21.90 8.62 -6.52
N ASP A 140 -21.25 7.49 -6.79
CA ASP A 140 -21.91 6.30 -7.33
C ASP A 140 -22.63 5.49 -6.25
N PHE A 141 -22.12 5.50 -5.01
CA PHE A 141 -22.54 4.57 -3.96
C PHE A 141 -23.21 5.24 -2.74
N ALA A 142 -23.17 6.57 -2.59
CA ALA A 142 -23.66 7.27 -1.40
C ALA A 142 -25.15 7.01 -1.08
N ASN A 143 -25.99 6.83 -2.11
CA ASN A 143 -27.42 6.60 -1.95
C ASN A 143 -27.77 5.14 -1.65
N ARG A 144 -26.82 4.20 -1.79
CA ARG A 144 -27.07 2.78 -1.57
C ARG A 144 -27.03 2.42 -0.08
N PRO A 145 -27.88 1.49 0.39
CA PRO A 145 -27.81 0.98 1.76
C PRO A 145 -26.46 0.33 2.06
N ILE A 146 -25.83 0.70 3.18
CA ILE A 146 -24.51 0.19 3.55
C ILE A 146 -24.53 -1.33 3.81
N SER A 147 -25.65 -1.86 4.30
CA SER A 147 -25.84 -3.29 4.52
C SER A 147 -25.77 -4.08 3.21
N GLU A 148 -26.42 -3.60 2.15
CA GLU A 148 -26.37 -4.23 0.83
C GLU A 148 -24.95 -4.22 0.25
N LEU A 149 -24.24 -3.10 0.37
CA LEU A 149 -22.86 -3.00 -0.10
C LEU A 149 -21.95 -3.98 0.64
N ARG A 150 -22.08 -4.10 1.96
CA ARG A 150 -21.30 -5.06 2.75
C ARG A 150 -21.60 -6.51 2.38
N ILE A 151 -22.86 -6.84 2.03
CA ILE A 151 -23.21 -8.16 1.50
C ILE A 151 -22.53 -8.38 0.15
N GLU A 152 -22.51 -7.39 -0.73
CA GLU A 152 -21.82 -7.44 -2.03
C GLU A 152 -20.32 -7.75 -1.87
N LEU A 153 -19.66 -7.21 -0.84
CA LEU A 153 -18.26 -7.50 -0.53
C LEU A 153 -17.98 -8.96 -0.13
N THR A 154 -18.98 -9.68 0.40
CA THR A 154 -18.82 -11.09 0.81
C THR A 154 -18.88 -12.06 -0.35
N GLN A 155 -19.20 -11.60 -1.56
CA GLN A 155 -19.27 -12.46 -2.72
C GLN A 155 -17.88 -13.03 -3.05
N PRO A 156 -17.75 -14.35 -3.24
CA PRO A 156 -16.47 -14.97 -3.51
C PRO A 156 -15.93 -14.44 -4.83
N THR A 157 -14.86 -13.65 -4.74
CA THR A 157 -14.21 -13.12 -5.93
C THR A 157 -12.93 -13.88 -6.17
N GLN A 158 -12.80 -14.48 -7.35
CA GLN A 158 -11.49 -14.88 -7.85
C GLN A 158 -10.79 -13.65 -8.39
N GLN A 159 -10.11 -12.91 -7.51
CA GLN A 159 -9.14 -11.92 -7.98
C GLN A 159 -8.02 -12.68 -8.70
N LYS A 160 -8.10 -12.73 -10.04
CA LYS A 160 -6.94 -13.06 -10.87
C LYS A 160 -5.96 -11.92 -10.66
N ILE A 161 -4.96 -12.12 -9.79
CA ILE A 161 -3.76 -11.30 -9.88
C ILE A 161 -3.31 -11.41 -11.33
N ASN A 162 -3.25 -10.29 -12.05
CA ASN A 162 -2.74 -10.30 -13.41
C ASN A 162 -1.32 -10.86 -13.32
N LEU A 163 -1.12 -12.08 -13.83
CA LEU A 163 0.19 -12.73 -13.91
C LEU A 163 1.22 -11.79 -14.56
N ILE A 164 0.75 -10.90 -15.44
CA ILE A 164 1.53 -9.85 -16.10
C ILE A 164 2.03 -8.79 -15.10
N ASP A 165 1.20 -8.32 -14.17
CA ASP A 165 1.59 -7.34 -13.16
C ASP A 165 2.57 -7.93 -12.13
N MET A 166 2.35 -9.18 -11.72
CA MET A 166 3.29 -9.86 -10.83
C MET A 166 4.68 -10.00 -11.49
N LYS A 167 4.74 -10.34 -12.79
CA LYS A 167 6.01 -10.42 -13.53
C LYS A 167 6.71 -9.06 -13.62
N ARG A 168 5.96 -7.98 -13.89
CA ARG A 168 6.50 -6.61 -13.91
C ARG A 168 7.04 -6.22 -12.54
N LEU A 169 6.30 -6.48 -11.46
CA LEU A 169 6.75 -6.20 -10.10
C LEU A 169 8.03 -6.97 -9.75
N THR A 170 8.07 -8.28 -10.04
CA THR A 170 9.27 -9.10 -9.81
C THR A 170 10.45 -8.61 -10.65
N GLN A 171 10.21 -8.15 -11.88
CA GLN A 171 11.25 -7.56 -12.73
C GLN A 171 11.81 -6.26 -12.13
N PHE A 172 10.94 -5.35 -11.67
CA PHE A 172 11.36 -4.11 -11.00
C PHE A 172 12.13 -4.40 -9.71
N ALA A 173 11.63 -5.32 -8.87
CA ALA A 173 12.29 -5.71 -7.63
C ALA A 173 13.67 -6.33 -7.89
N ALA A 174 13.79 -7.19 -8.90
CA ALA A 174 15.07 -7.80 -9.28
C ALA A 174 16.06 -6.75 -9.81
N MET A 175 15.60 -5.79 -10.61
CA MET A 175 16.43 -4.68 -11.11
C MET A 175 16.88 -3.75 -9.98
N ALA A 176 16.00 -3.41 -9.05
CA ALA A 176 16.34 -2.60 -7.88
C ALA A 176 17.35 -3.31 -6.97
N THR A 177 17.17 -4.62 -6.74
CA THR A 177 18.10 -5.44 -5.95
C THR A 177 19.49 -5.50 -6.59
N PHE A 178 19.54 -5.69 -7.90
CA PHE A 178 20.78 -5.64 -8.67
C PHE A 178 21.48 -4.29 -8.53
N LEU A 179 20.76 -3.18 -8.76
CA LEU A 179 21.32 -1.83 -8.66
C LEU A 179 21.81 -1.49 -7.25
N ALA A 180 21.05 -1.86 -6.23
CA ALA A 180 21.45 -1.69 -4.83
C ALA A 180 22.73 -2.48 -4.50
N GLY A 181 22.87 -3.71 -5.01
CA GLY A 181 24.08 -4.51 -4.86
C GLY A 181 25.30 -3.88 -5.55
N VAL A 182 25.15 -3.40 -6.80
CA VAL A 182 26.21 -2.69 -7.52
C VAL A 182 26.62 -1.41 -6.76
N PHE A 183 25.64 -0.62 -6.32
CA PHE A 183 25.89 0.61 -5.58
C PHE A 183 26.62 0.33 -4.26
N GLY A 184 26.19 -0.69 -3.50
CA GLY A 184 26.85 -1.09 -2.26
C GLY A 184 28.32 -1.51 -2.47
N MET A 185 28.60 -2.27 -3.53
CA MET A 185 29.98 -2.65 -3.86
C MET A 185 30.84 -1.45 -4.26
N LEU A 186 30.32 -0.53 -5.09
CA LEU A 186 31.03 0.68 -5.49
C LEU A 186 31.32 1.60 -4.30
N PHE A 187 30.38 1.72 -3.37
CA PHE A 187 30.55 2.49 -2.14
C PHE A 187 31.68 1.94 -1.25
N CYS A 188 31.87 0.61 -1.23
CA CYS A 188 32.91 -0.04 -0.43
C CYS A 188 34.31 0.01 -1.06
N LEU A 189 34.40 0.22 -2.37
CA LEU A 189 35.64 0.18 -3.15
C LEU A 189 36.78 1.05 -2.58
N PRO A 190 36.57 2.34 -2.19
CA PRO A 190 37.66 3.14 -1.62
C PRO A 190 38.17 2.62 -0.27
N PHE A 191 37.34 1.93 0.51
CA PHE A 191 37.68 1.43 1.84
C PHE A 191 38.33 0.05 1.81
N LEU A 192 38.12 -0.74 0.76
CA LEU A 192 38.79 -2.03 0.55
C LEU A 192 40.31 -1.91 0.37
N PHE A 193 40.80 -0.73 0.03
CA PHE A 193 42.23 -0.43 -0.09
C PHE A 193 42.75 0.40 1.09
N SER A 194 41.95 0.58 2.16
CA SER A 194 42.40 1.25 3.38
C SER A 194 43.40 0.38 4.13
N SER A 195 44.43 1.01 4.72
CA SER A 195 45.40 0.37 5.61
C SER A 195 44.85 0.12 7.01
N ASN A 196 43.68 0.68 7.34
CA ASN A 196 43.00 0.47 8.61
C ASN A 196 42.15 -0.81 8.56
N MET A 197 42.42 -1.75 9.46
CA MET A 197 41.69 -3.01 9.57
C MET A 197 40.19 -2.83 9.83
N ALA A 198 39.80 -1.79 10.56
CA ALA A 198 38.38 -1.52 10.81
C ALA A 198 37.63 -1.14 9.53
N ASP A 199 38.26 -0.32 8.67
CA ASP A 199 37.69 0.09 7.38
C ASP A 199 37.63 -1.09 6.41
N LEU A 200 38.68 -1.92 6.38
CA LEU A 200 38.75 -3.09 5.52
C LEU A 200 37.67 -4.12 5.87
N VAL A 201 37.50 -4.43 7.16
CA VAL A 201 36.45 -5.35 7.63
C VAL A 201 35.06 -4.74 7.44
N GLY A 202 34.91 -3.45 7.75
CA GLY A 202 33.66 -2.70 7.57
C GLY A 202 33.21 -2.62 6.11
N ALA A 203 34.14 -2.58 5.15
CA ALA A 203 33.87 -2.56 3.71
C ALA A 203 33.74 -3.97 3.10
N GLY A 204 34.41 -4.97 3.67
CA GLY A 204 34.37 -6.35 3.18
C GLY A 204 32.98 -6.98 3.27
N PHE A 205 32.29 -6.84 4.40
CA PHE A 205 30.95 -7.43 4.57
C PHE A 205 29.89 -6.87 3.61
N PRO A 206 29.74 -5.54 3.45
CA PRO A 206 28.76 -5.00 2.52
C PRO A 206 29.15 -5.24 1.05
N PHE A 207 30.45 -5.36 0.73
CA PHE A 207 30.88 -5.75 -0.61
C PHE A 207 30.41 -7.17 -0.97
N VAL A 208 30.63 -8.15 -0.07
CA VAL A 208 30.15 -9.52 -0.26
C VAL A 208 28.62 -9.58 -0.31
N ALA A 209 27.93 -8.86 0.56
CA ALA A 209 26.47 -8.75 0.52
C ALA A 209 25.97 -8.17 -0.80
N GLY A 210 26.64 -7.11 -1.30
CA GLY A 210 26.34 -6.50 -2.59
C GLY A 210 26.51 -7.47 -3.76
N ALA A 211 27.56 -8.31 -3.73
CA ALA A 211 27.77 -9.35 -4.75
C ALA A 211 26.63 -10.39 -4.75
N ILE A 212 26.16 -10.81 -3.57
CA ILE A 212 25.01 -11.73 -3.43
C ILE A 212 23.74 -11.10 -4.04
N LEU A 213 23.48 -9.83 -3.76
CA LEU A 213 22.31 -9.12 -4.30
C LEU A 213 22.39 -8.98 -5.82
N VAL A 214 23.57 -8.70 -6.38
CA VAL A 214 23.78 -8.65 -7.84
C VAL A 214 23.48 -10.00 -8.50
N VAL A 215 24.03 -11.09 -7.96
CA VAL A 215 23.80 -12.44 -8.49
C VAL A 215 22.32 -12.82 -8.39
N GLY A 216 21.69 -12.58 -7.23
CA GLY A 216 20.27 -12.86 -7.02
C GLY A 216 19.36 -12.09 -7.97
N GLY A 217 19.63 -10.79 -8.16
CA GLY A 217 18.90 -9.93 -9.10
C GLY A 217 19.02 -10.41 -10.55
N LEU A 218 20.25 -10.71 -11.01
CA LEU A 218 20.50 -11.21 -12.37
C LEU A 218 19.88 -12.58 -12.62
N LEU A 219 19.96 -13.52 -11.67
CA LEU A 219 19.33 -14.84 -11.77
C LEU A 219 17.80 -14.70 -11.92
N THR A 220 17.20 -13.81 -11.14
CA THR A 220 15.76 -13.55 -11.20
C THR A 220 15.36 -12.95 -12.56
N LEU A 221 16.11 -11.96 -13.06
CA LEU A 221 15.88 -11.37 -14.38
C LEU A 221 16.07 -12.37 -15.54
N SER A 222 17.07 -13.25 -15.41
CA SER A 222 17.33 -14.31 -16.39
C SER A 222 16.17 -15.31 -16.46
N ASN A 223 15.70 -15.76 -15.29
CA ASN A 223 14.57 -16.69 -15.19
C ASN A 223 13.27 -16.07 -15.73
N LEU A 224 12.99 -14.81 -15.41
CA LEU A 224 11.83 -14.08 -15.94
C LEU A 224 11.87 -14.00 -17.47
N THR A 225 13.03 -13.66 -18.04
CA THR A 225 13.21 -13.59 -19.51
C THR A 225 12.99 -14.95 -20.16
N LYS A 226 13.54 -16.02 -19.57
CA LYS A 226 13.36 -17.40 -20.07
C LYS A 226 11.89 -17.82 -20.06
N GLU A 227 11.17 -17.49 -18.99
CA GLU A 227 9.73 -17.80 -18.87
C GLU A 227 8.89 -17.04 -19.91
N ILE A 228 9.17 -15.75 -20.13
CA ILE A 228 8.50 -14.93 -21.16
C ILE A 228 8.72 -15.53 -22.55
N ASN A 229 9.96 -15.88 -22.88
CA ASN A 229 10.31 -16.49 -24.17
C ASN A 229 9.61 -17.84 -24.38
N ASN A 230 9.56 -18.68 -23.34
CA ASN A 230 8.87 -19.97 -23.41
C ASN A 230 7.36 -19.79 -23.64
N ASN A 231 6.73 -18.83 -22.96
CA ASN A 231 5.30 -18.55 -23.14
C ASN A 231 4.99 -18.01 -24.54
N GLN A 232 5.86 -17.15 -25.10
CA GLN A 232 5.70 -16.65 -26.47
C GLN A 232 5.83 -17.77 -27.51
N ARG A 233 6.77 -18.70 -27.32
CA ARG A 233 6.92 -19.88 -28.19
C ARG A 233 5.70 -20.79 -28.14
N ALA A 234 5.19 -21.08 -26.94
CA ALA A 234 3.98 -21.89 -26.77
C ALA A 234 2.74 -21.23 -27.42
N ALA A 235 2.60 -19.91 -27.30
CA ALA A 235 1.50 -19.17 -27.92
C ALA A 235 1.58 -19.15 -29.47
N MET A 236 2.80 -19.14 -30.05
CA MET A 236 2.98 -19.26 -31.50
C MET A 236 2.64 -20.67 -32.01
N GLN A 237 2.96 -21.73 -31.26
CA GLN A 237 2.67 -23.11 -31.63
C GLN A 237 1.17 -23.47 -31.54
N LEU A 238 0.41 -22.82 -30.66
CA LEU A 238 -1.04 -22.99 -30.56
C LEU A 238 -1.82 -22.27 -31.68
N LYS A 239 -1.16 -21.39 -32.43
CA LYS A 239 -1.78 -20.59 -33.50
C LYS A 239 -1.44 -21.10 -34.91
N SER A 240 -0.58 -22.10 -35.03
CA SER A 240 -0.23 -22.82 -36.27
C SER A 240 -0.99 -24.12 -36.38
#